data_AF-A0A2E3NSI0-F1
#
_entry.id   AF-A0A2E3NSI0-F1
#
_cell.length_a   1.000
_cell.length_b   1.000
_cell.length_c   1.000
_cell.angle_alpha   90.00
_cell.angle_beta   90.00
_cell.angle_gamma   90.00
#
_symmetry.space_group_name_H-M   'P 1'
#
loop_
_entity.id
_entity.type
_entity.pdbx_description
1 polymer ?
#
loop_
_entity_poly.entity_id
_entity_poly.type
_entity_poly.pdbx_seq_one_letter_code
_entity_poly.pdbx_strand_id
1 'polypeptide(L)'
;MGTSVSMVRFVAAYRVSEKLGHLKGLLIFSSLAVFVLGIITSAVVWLIALHSSGHHMGLMATSLMILPMSIDVWRESSMRGLKLNATAIAPRQFVLPIYVFIIIHFYHVQGLVQAYYVYIGSLAVVVVLSLFSFLSRVRGIARIPPIYEKWRWTKASIPMGGGALLLLGLNRWDVVALGFLSQYAEAGMYSACAKVAILLSVASRIVNLMIAPLLAEMYHEGQMPEFRLLLVRSMLLLTSIGIPLYLGICWFSNDILSIFGREYVAGKPILVILAAGQLANLISGPCAFALTMSKHERVNFNVSLLSAALSVVMLITLIPRFGAVGAAVSTAVSIAVLNACQAGYCWKEFFRSNGASAKIVSGR
;
A
#
# COMPACT_ATOMS: atom_id res chain seq x y z
N MET A 1 -4.18 8.27 6.99
CA MET A 1 -3.87 6.84 6.74
C MET A 1 -3.44 6.06 8.00
N GLY A 2 -2.64 6.58 8.93
CA GLY A 2 -2.54 5.91 10.24
C GLY A 2 -3.82 6.03 11.06
N THR A 3 -4.60 7.09 10.81
CA THR A 3 -6.03 7.19 11.16
C THR A 3 -6.87 6.02 10.63
N SER A 4 -6.56 5.46 9.44
CA SER A 4 -7.32 4.34 8.89
C SER A 4 -7.01 3.00 9.57
N VAL A 5 -5.76 2.76 9.96
CA VAL A 5 -5.37 1.54 10.69
C VAL A 5 -5.92 1.57 12.13
N SER A 6 -5.81 2.72 12.81
CA SER A 6 -6.44 2.89 14.11
C SER A 6 -7.96 2.79 14.02
N MET A 7 -8.56 3.30 12.93
CA MET A 7 -9.99 3.20 12.68
C MET A 7 -10.47 1.75 12.51
N VAL A 8 -9.76 0.91 11.74
CA VAL A 8 -10.09 -0.52 11.62
C VAL A 8 -10.11 -1.19 13.01
N ARG A 9 -9.10 -0.89 13.85
CA ARG A 9 -8.98 -1.46 15.20
C ARG A 9 -10.09 -0.98 16.15
N PHE A 10 -10.36 0.33 16.20
CA PHE A 10 -11.38 0.89 17.08
C PHE A 10 -12.80 0.52 16.64
N VAL A 11 -13.08 0.52 15.34
CA VAL A 11 -14.37 0.07 14.80
C VAL A 11 -14.62 -1.40 15.12
N ALA A 12 -13.59 -2.26 14.97
CA ALA A 12 -13.70 -3.67 15.35
C ALA A 12 -13.94 -3.83 16.87
N ALA A 13 -13.21 -3.10 17.71
CA ALA A 13 -13.37 -3.14 19.16
C ALA A 13 -14.75 -2.67 19.63
N TYR A 14 -15.24 -1.53 19.13
CA TYR A 14 -16.56 -1.00 19.52
C TYR A 14 -17.74 -1.83 18.98
N ARG A 15 -17.55 -2.52 17.84
CA ARG A 15 -18.53 -3.50 17.34
C ARG A 15 -18.62 -4.71 18.26
N VAL A 16 -17.47 -5.29 18.64
CA VAL A 16 -17.42 -6.47 19.53
C VAL A 16 -17.98 -6.14 20.92
N SER A 17 -17.76 -4.91 21.41
CA SER A 17 -18.30 -4.45 22.69
C SER A 17 -19.74 -3.91 22.62
N GLU A 18 -20.43 -4.00 21.47
CA GLU A 18 -21.79 -3.45 21.22
C GLU A 18 -21.99 -1.96 21.61
N LYS A 19 -20.90 -1.19 21.69
CA LYS A 19 -20.92 0.23 22.08
C LYS A 19 -21.19 1.13 20.87
N LEU A 20 -22.42 1.06 20.36
CA LEU A 20 -22.85 1.74 19.14
C LEU A 20 -22.78 3.29 19.21
N GLY A 21 -22.93 3.89 20.40
CA GLY A 21 -22.78 5.33 20.60
C GLY A 21 -21.33 5.84 20.43
N HIS A 22 -20.34 5.06 20.90
CA HIS A 22 -18.92 5.36 20.68
C HIS A 22 -18.49 5.11 19.23
N LEU A 23 -19.08 4.09 18.59
CA LEU A 23 -18.88 3.83 17.16
C LEU A 23 -19.35 5.01 16.30
N LYS A 24 -20.55 5.55 16.55
CA LYS A 24 -21.08 6.71 15.83
C LYS A 24 -20.24 7.97 16.09
N GLY A 25 -19.85 8.22 17.34
CA GLY A 25 -18.98 9.35 17.70
C GLY A 25 -17.60 9.27 17.02
N LEU A 26 -17.02 8.07 16.93
CA LEU A 26 -15.76 7.84 16.23
C LEU A 26 -15.89 8.07 14.72
N LEU A 27 -16.96 7.58 14.09
CA LEU A 27 -17.21 7.77 12.65
C LEU A 27 -17.34 9.26 12.31
N ILE A 28 -18.14 10.02 13.07
CA ILE A 28 -18.35 11.46 12.83
C ILE A 28 -17.05 12.25 13.09
N PHE A 29 -16.35 11.96 14.18
CA PHE A 29 -15.11 12.66 14.52
C PHE A 29 -14.01 12.38 13.49
N SER A 30 -13.88 11.14 13.04
CA SER A 30 -12.88 10.76 12.04
C SER A 30 -13.21 11.30 10.65
N SER A 31 -14.48 11.36 10.23
CA SER A 31 -14.86 11.97 8.95
C SER A 31 -14.55 13.47 8.94
N LEU A 32 -14.82 14.17 10.05
CA LEU A 32 -14.55 15.60 10.18
C LEU A 32 -13.04 15.88 10.21
N ALA A 33 -12.26 15.07 10.93
CA ALA A 33 -10.81 15.19 10.97
C ALA A 33 -10.17 14.92 9.59
N VAL A 34 -10.66 13.91 8.85
CA VAL A 34 -10.18 13.61 7.49
C VAL A 34 -10.55 14.71 6.51
N PHE A 35 -11.74 15.30 6.64
CA PHE A 35 -12.17 16.40 5.78
C PHE A 35 -11.31 17.66 6.01
N VAL A 36 -11.10 18.05 7.27
CA VAL A 36 -10.25 19.21 7.62
C VAL A 36 -8.80 19.01 7.18
N LEU A 37 -8.21 17.83 7.45
CA LEU A 37 -6.86 17.52 7.00
C LEU A 37 -6.75 17.44 5.47
N GLY A 38 -7.79 16.94 4.80
CA GLY A 38 -7.88 16.92 3.33
C GLY A 38 -7.90 18.31 2.72
N ILE A 39 -8.65 19.24 3.31
CA ILE A 39 -8.68 20.65 2.89
C ILE A 39 -7.30 21.29 3.09
N ILE A 40 -6.68 21.11 4.27
CA ILE A 40 -5.37 21.69 4.57
C ILE A 40 -4.31 21.18 3.60
N THR A 41 -4.25 19.86 3.36
CA THR A 41 -3.28 19.28 2.43
C THR A 41 -3.53 19.71 0.98
N SER A 42 -4.79 19.77 0.54
CA SER A 42 -5.17 20.34 -0.76
C SER A 42 -4.74 21.80 -0.89
N ALA A 43 -4.96 22.62 0.14
CA ALA A 43 -4.60 24.03 0.13
C ALA A 43 -3.07 24.24 0.09
N VAL A 44 -2.31 23.45 0.85
CA VAL A 44 -0.84 23.48 0.83
C VAL A 44 -0.30 23.12 -0.55
N VAL A 45 -0.78 22.05 -1.16
CA VAL A 45 -0.35 21.65 -2.51
C VAL A 45 -0.75 22.69 -3.56
N TRP A 46 -1.92 23.32 -3.40
CA TRP A 46 -2.36 24.40 -4.28
C TRP A 46 -1.48 25.65 -4.16
N LEU A 47 -1.07 26.02 -2.94
CA LEU A 47 -0.15 27.14 -2.70
C LEU A 47 1.26 26.88 -3.28
N ILE A 48 1.76 25.65 -3.17
CA ILE A 48 3.02 25.24 -3.79
C ILE A 48 2.92 25.31 -5.33
N ALA A 49 1.77 24.93 -5.89
CA ALA A 49 1.50 25.01 -7.33
C ALA A 49 1.44 26.46 -7.84
N LEU A 50 1.01 27.42 -7.00
CA LEU A 50 0.98 28.85 -7.34
C LEU A 50 2.38 29.48 -7.35
N HIS A 51 3.32 28.95 -6.56
CA HIS A 51 4.68 29.49 -6.43
C HIS A 51 5.68 28.93 -7.44
N SER A 52 5.32 27.85 -8.14
CA SER A 52 6.16 27.25 -9.18
C SER A 52 5.81 27.89 -10.53
N SER A 53 6.77 28.57 -11.15
CA SER A 53 6.63 29.49 -12.29
C SER A 53 6.15 28.88 -13.63
N GLY A 54 5.73 27.61 -13.63
CA GLY A 54 5.18 26.92 -14.80
C GLY A 54 3.69 26.66 -14.60
N HIS A 55 2.87 26.94 -15.63
CA HIS A 55 1.45 26.60 -15.68
C HIS A 55 1.24 25.07 -15.65
N HIS A 56 1.50 24.44 -14.51
CA HIS A 56 1.27 23.04 -14.30
C HIS A 56 -0.19 22.84 -13.89
N MET A 57 -1.10 22.89 -14.87
CA MET A 57 -2.49 22.45 -14.70
C MET A 57 -2.56 21.11 -13.96
N GLY A 58 -1.55 20.23 -14.14
CA GLY A 58 -1.38 18.96 -13.43
C GLY A 58 -1.18 19.06 -11.90
N LEU A 59 -0.49 20.08 -11.38
CA LEU A 59 -0.29 20.25 -9.93
C LEU A 59 -1.55 20.80 -9.25
N MET A 60 -2.20 21.81 -9.85
CA MET A 60 -3.52 22.29 -9.42
C MET A 60 -4.60 21.21 -9.52
N ALA A 61 -4.47 20.35 -10.52
CA ALA A 61 -5.31 19.19 -10.68
C ALA A 61 -5.16 18.16 -9.56
N THR A 62 -3.92 17.91 -9.13
CA THR A 62 -3.62 16.95 -8.06
C THR A 62 -4.05 17.47 -6.68
N SER A 63 -4.03 18.78 -6.44
CA SER A 63 -4.51 19.33 -5.16
C SER A 63 -5.99 19.05 -4.95
N LEU A 64 -6.82 19.26 -5.99
CA LEU A 64 -8.25 18.97 -5.96
C LEU A 64 -8.57 17.48 -5.73
N MET A 65 -7.63 16.59 -6.05
CA MET A 65 -7.79 15.12 -5.93
C MET A 65 -7.52 14.56 -4.53
N ILE A 66 -6.80 15.30 -3.67
CA ILE A 66 -6.40 14.82 -2.34
C ILE A 66 -7.62 14.66 -1.44
N LEU A 67 -8.60 15.56 -1.56
CA LEU A 67 -9.84 15.56 -0.78
C LEU A 67 -10.71 14.30 -1.03
N PRO A 68 -11.12 13.99 -2.26
CA PRO A 68 -11.93 12.80 -2.54
C PRO A 68 -11.18 11.49 -2.26
N MET A 69 -9.87 11.44 -2.51
CA MET A 69 -9.06 10.27 -2.12
C MET A 69 -9.04 10.05 -0.61
N SER A 70 -8.95 11.13 0.18
CA SER A 70 -8.93 11.02 1.64
C SER A 70 -10.24 10.47 2.19
N ILE A 71 -11.37 10.87 1.59
CA ILE A 71 -12.71 10.36 1.93
C ILE A 71 -12.85 8.87 1.58
N ASP A 72 -12.39 8.46 0.39
CA ASP A 72 -12.47 7.06 -0.04
C ASP A 72 -11.65 6.14 0.87
N VAL A 73 -10.42 6.55 1.22
CA VAL A 73 -9.53 5.82 2.12
C VAL A 73 -10.13 5.68 3.52
N TRP A 74 -10.77 6.74 4.03
CA TRP A 74 -11.48 6.71 5.30
C TRP A 74 -12.62 5.70 5.28
N ARG A 75 -13.42 5.68 4.21
CA ARG A 75 -14.52 4.73 4.04
C ARG A 75 -14.03 3.30 3.89
N GLU A 76 -13.03 3.05 3.03
CA GLU A 76 -12.40 1.73 2.84
C GLU A 76 -11.99 1.15 4.19
N SER A 77 -11.44 1.99 5.07
CA SER A 77 -10.94 1.59 6.37
C SER A 77 -12.03 1.43 7.42
N SER A 78 -13.08 2.23 7.36
CA SER A 78 -14.30 2.06 8.15
C SER A 78 -14.97 0.71 7.86
N MET A 79 -15.13 0.39 6.56
CA MET A 79 -15.78 -0.84 6.12
C MET A 79 -14.94 -2.09 6.40
N ARG A 80 -13.60 -2.01 6.28
CA ARG A 80 -12.71 -3.08 6.74
C ARG A 80 -12.85 -3.35 8.23
N GLY A 81 -12.97 -2.31 9.06
CA GLY A 81 -13.25 -2.45 10.50
C GLY A 81 -14.59 -3.14 10.79
N LEU A 82 -15.57 -2.99 9.91
CA LEU A 82 -16.87 -3.67 9.97
C LEU A 82 -16.85 -5.10 9.41
N LYS A 83 -15.68 -5.65 9.03
CA LYS A 83 -15.50 -6.92 8.33
C LYS A 83 -16.18 -7.00 6.95
N LEU A 84 -16.50 -5.86 6.34
CA LEU A 84 -17.10 -5.78 5.01
C LEU A 84 -16.01 -5.61 3.94
N ASN A 85 -15.03 -6.53 3.91
CA ASN A 85 -13.82 -6.40 3.09
C ASN A 85 -14.13 -6.34 1.57
N ALA A 86 -15.11 -7.11 1.11
CA ALA A 86 -15.51 -7.14 -0.30
C ALA A 86 -16.08 -5.78 -0.75
N THR A 87 -17.00 -5.19 0.02
CA THR A 87 -17.58 -3.88 -0.32
C THR A 87 -16.62 -2.72 -0.05
N ALA A 88 -15.65 -2.90 0.86
CA ALA A 88 -14.60 -1.92 1.12
C ALA A 88 -13.65 -1.74 -0.07
N ILE A 89 -13.22 -2.85 -0.67
CA ILE A 89 -12.15 -2.86 -1.68
C ILE A 89 -12.73 -2.71 -3.09
N ALA A 90 -13.93 -3.26 -3.35
CA ALA A 90 -14.47 -3.38 -4.70
C ALA A 90 -14.64 -2.07 -5.49
N PRO A 91 -15.10 -0.95 -4.90
CA PRO A 91 -15.29 0.28 -5.66
C PRO A 91 -13.98 0.87 -6.17
N ARG A 92 -12.92 0.77 -5.37
CA ARG A 92 -11.61 1.31 -5.73
C ARG A 92 -10.88 0.41 -6.75
N GLN A 93 -11.03 -0.91 -6.62
CA GLN A 93 -10.30 -1.86 -7.46
C GLN A 93 -11.03 -2.29 -8.72
N PHE A 94 -12.36 -2.24 -8.76
CA PHE A 94 -13.12 -2.65 -9.94
C PHE A 94 -13.81 -1.47 -10.62
N VAL A 95 -14.53 -0.62 -9.86
CA VAL A 95 -15.34 0.45 -10.49
C VAL A 95 -14.45 1.50 -11.17
N LEU A 96 -13.35 1.91 -10.53
CA LEU A 96 -12.45 2.90 -11.11
C LEU A 96 -11.81 2.44 -12.44
N PRO A 97 -11.15 1.27 -12.54
CA PRO A 97 -10.59 0.81 -13.81
C PRO A 97 -11.65 0.48 -14.87
N ILE A 98 -12.81 -0.09 -14.49
CA ILE A 98 -13.89 -0.37 -15.45
C ILE A 98 -14.45 0.93 -16.02
N TYR A 99 -14.69 1.94 -15.19
CA TYR A 99 -15.24 3.21 -15.63
C TYR A 99 -14.25 4.00 -16.50
N VAL A 100 -12.97 4.01 -16.12
CA VAL A 100 -11.90 4.60 -16.96
C VAL A 100 -11.81 3.85 -18.29
N PHE A 101 -11.90 2.53 -18.29
CA PHE A 101 -11.88 1.71 -19.51
C PHE A 101 -13.07 2.02 -20.44
N ILE A 102 -14.29 2.12 -19.90
CA ILE A 102 -15.49 2.49 -20.65
C ILE A 102 -15.31 3.86 -21.30
N ILE A 103 -14.83 4.86 -20.56
CA ILE A 103 -14.67 6.20 -21.13
C ILE A 103 -13.56 6.26 -22.17
N ILE A 104 -12.43 5.60 -21.95
CA ILE A 104 -11.36 5.53 -22.96
C ILE A 104 -11.87 4.86 -24.24
N HIS A 105 -12.68 3.79 -24.11
CA HIS A 105 -13.25 3.07 -25.24
C HIS A 105 -14.28 3.89 -26.02
N PHE A 106 -15.15 4.64 -25.34
CA PHE A 106 -16.21 5.42 -25.99
C PHE A 106 -15.78 6.80 -26.48
N TYR A 107 -14.85 7.47 -25.78
CA TYR A 107 -14.50 8.86 -26.08
C TYR A 107 -13.21 9.04 -26.90
N HIS A 108 -12.50 7.96 -27.25
CA HIS A 108 -11.22 8.00 -27.99
C HIS A 108 -10.34 9.18 -27.56
N VAL A 109 -9.98 9.17 -26.27
CA VAL A 109 -9.25 10.25 -25.62
C VAL A 109 -7.86 10.37 -26.26
N GLN A 110 -7.63 11.43 -27.04
CA GLN A 110 -6.35 11.69 -27.72
C GLN A 110 -5.48 12.75 -27.00
N GLY A 111 -6.05 13.49 -26.02
CA GLY A 111 -5.35 14.58 -25.33
C GLY A 111 -5.19 14.39 -23.81
N LEU A 112 -4.07 14.86 -23.27
CA LEU A 112 -3.71 14.80 -21.84
C LEU A 112 -4.78 15.45 -20.93
N VAL A 113 -5.40 16.54 -21.42
CA VAL A 113 -6.46 17.29 -20.71
C VAL A 113 -7.77 16.51 -20.68
N GLN A 114 -8.12 15.80 -21.75
CA GLN A 114 -9.32 14.96 -21.78
C GLN A 114 -9.15 13.76 -20.83
N ALA A 115 -7.98 13.10 -20.83
CA ALA A 115 -7.69 12.02 -19.87
C ALA A 115 -7.83 12.48 -18.41
N TYR A 116 -7.48 13.74 -18.14
CA TYR A 116 -7.62 14.35 -16.83
C TYR A 116 -9.09 14.51 -16.39
N TYR A 117 -9.97 15.04 -17.25
CA TYR A 117 -11.41 15.16 -16.94
C TYR A 117 -12.08 13.79 -16.74
N VAL A 118 -11.70 12.80 -17.55
CA VAL A 118 -12.18 11.42 -17.42
C VAL A 118 -11.80 10.83 -16.06
N TYR A 119 -10.56 11.07 -15.62
CA TYR A 119 -10.10 10.59 -14.33
C TYR A 119 -10.79 11.30 -13.15
N ILE A 120 -11.01 12.62 -13.20
CA ILE A 120 -11.81 13.35 -12.20
C ILE A 120 -13.24 12.80 -12.13
N GLY A 121 -13.89 12.63 -13.28
CA GLY A 121 -15.25 12.12 -13.37
C GLY A 121 -15.37 10.70 -12.79
N SER A 122 -14.39 9.83 -13.06
CA SER A 122 -14.34 8.48 -12.49
C SER A 122 -14.25 8.50 -10.96
N LEU A 123 -13.50 9.45 -10.41
CA LEU A 123 -13.31 9.58 -8.97
C LEU A 123 -14.58 10.11 -8.28
N ALA A 124 -15.29 11.05 -8.91
CA ALA A 124 -16.56 11.55 -8.41
C ALA A 124 -17.61 10.43 -8.33
N VAL A 125 -17.69 9.59 -9.37
CA VAL A 125 -18.56 8.41 -9.40
C VAL A 125 -18.19 7.42 -8.30
N VAL A 126 -16.90 7.15 -8.11
CA VAL A 126 -16.43 6.30 -7.00
C VAL A 126 -16.86 6.88 -5.66
N VAL A 127 -16.66 8.18 -5.40
CA VAL A 127 -17.05 8.82 -4.14
C VAL A 127 -18.56 8.76 -3.91
N VAL A 128 -19.38 8.98 -4.94
CA VAL A 128 -20.85 8.93 -4.84
C VAL A 128 -21.34 7.50 -4.53
N LEU A 129 -20.89 6.50 -5.29
CA LEU A 129 -21.22 5.08 -5.02
C LEU A 129 -20.72 4.64 -3.64
N SER A 130 -19.58 5.19 -3.23
CA SER A 130 -18.93 4.94 -1.96
C SER A 130 -19.67 5.54 -0.77
N LEU A 131 -20.21 6.76 -0.92
CA LEU A 131 -21.07 7.39 0.08
C LEU A 131 -22.43 6.69 0.14
N PHE A 132 -23.00 6.32 -1.00
CA PHE A 132 -24.30 5.64 -1.09
C PHE A 132 -24.27 4.26 -0.42
N SER A 133 -23.23 3.46 -0.67
CA SER A 133 -23.00 2.17 0.00
C SER A 133 -22.78 2.30 1.51
N PHE A 134 -22.14 3.39 1.95
CA PHE A 134 -21.94 3.66 3.38
C PHE A 134 -23.23 4.10 4.08
N LEU A 135 -23.96 5.06 3.52
CA LEU A 135 -25.22 5.59 4.08
C LEU A 135 -26.32 4.53 4.16
N SER A 136 -26.42 3.67 3.15
CA SER A 136 -27.39 2.56 3.15
C SER A 136 -27.12 1.53 4.25
N ARG A 137 -25.85 1.29 4.61
CA ARG A 137 -25.47 0.30 5.64
C ARG A 137 -25.40 0.87 7.07
N VAL A 138 -25.16 2.17 7.22
CA VAL A 138 -25.06 2.87 8.51
C VAL A 138 -26.40 3.43 9.01
N ARG A 139 -27.45 3.39 8.17
CA ARG A 139 -28.83 3.79 8.52
C ARG A 139 -29.37 3.16 9.83
N GLY A 140 -28.95 1.94 10.18
CA GLY A 140 -29.33 1.29 11.44
C GLY A 140 -28.71 1.90 12.71
N ILE A 141 -27.60 2.62 12.59
CA ILE A 141 -26.84 3.20 13.73
C ILE A 141 -27.26 4.67 13.97
N ALA A 142 -28.10 5.24 13.11
CA ALA A 142 -28.45 6.66 13.11
C ALA A 142 -29.23 7.12 14.36
N ARG A 143 -29.97 6.23 15.03
CA ARG A 143 -30.87 6.59 16.14
C ARG A 143 -30.20 6.80 17.51
N ILE A 144 -28.93 6.43 17.68
CA ILE A 144 -28.23 6.45 18.98
C ILE A 144 -27.43 7.76 19.13
N PRO A 145 -27.43 8.44 20.30
CA PRO A 145 -26.63 9.64 20.52
C PRO A 145 -25.12 9.31 20.51
N PRO A 146 -24.29 10.13 19.84
CA PRO A 146 -22.86 9.89 19.75
C PRO A 146 -22.14 10.24 21.08
N ILE A 147 -21.24 9.36 21.53
CA ILE A 147 -20.37 9.60 22.69
C ILE A 147 -18.94 9.82 22.17
N TYR A 148 -18.32 10.94 22.53
CA TYR A 148 -17.02 11.36 22.02
C TYR A 148 -15.89 11.10 23.02
N GLU A 149 -14.89 10.28 22.65
CA GLU A 149 -13.64 10.09 23.42
C GLU A 149 -12.44 10.69 22.67
N LYS A 150 -12.50 11.98 22.35
CA LYS A 150 -11.57 12.69 21.44
C LYS A 150 -10.10 12.46 21.81
N TRP A 151 -9.74 12.60 23.09
CA TRP A 151 -8.37 12.50 23.59
C TRP A 151 -7.79 11.08 23.50
N ARG A 152 -8.61 10.07 23.76
CA ARG A 152 -8.21 8.65 23.67
C ARG A 152 -7.95 8.25 22.22
N TRP A 153 -8.77 8.77 21.29
CA TRP A 153 -8.63 8.49 19.86
C TRP A 153 -7.42 9.21 19.24
N THR A 154 -7.13 10.46 19.60
CA THR A 154 -5.96 11.18 19.11
C THR A 154 -4.65 10.63 19.68
N LYS A 155 -4.55 10.37 21.00
CA LYS A 155 -3.34 9.76 21.59
C LYS A 155 -3.02 8.38 20.99
N ALA A 156 -4.03 7.58 20.67
CA ALA A 156 -3.83 6.28 20.03
C ALA A 156 -3.53 6.37 18.52
N SER A 157 -4.04 7.40 17.84
CA SER A 157 -3.86 7.58 16.39
C SER A 157 -2.51 8.19 16.02
N ILE A 158 -1.82 8.89 16.92
CA ILE A 158 -0.50 9.49 16.66
C ILE A 158 0.60 8.42 16.43
N PRO A 159 0.82 7.44 17.33
CA PRO A 159 1.85 6.41 17.14
C PRO A 159 1.51 5.44 15.98
N MET A 160 0.23 5.12 15.79
CA MET A 160 -0.23 4.33 14.62
C MET A 160 -0.17 5.15 13.31
N GLY A 161 -0.34 6.47 13.43
CA GLY A 161 -0.08 7.54 12.47
C GLY A 161 1.29 7.45 11.84
N GLY A 162 2.30 7.58 12.70
CA GLY A 162 3.72 7.57 12.32
C GLY A 162 4.11 6.29 11.62
N GLY A 163 3.76 5.12 12.16
CA GLY A 163 4.09 3.84 11.53
C GLY A 163 3.47 3.65 10.14
N ALA A 164 2.22 4.08 9.95
CA ALA A 164 1.56 4.00 8.64
C ALA A 164 2.11 5.02 7.64
N LEU A 165 2.47 6.23 8.07
CA LEU A 165 3.12 7.23 7.22
C LEU A 165 4.49 6.74 6.74
N LEU A 166 5.22 6.05 7.61
CA LEU A 166 6.54 5.52 7.32
C LEU A 166 6.50 4.32 6.34
N LEU A 167 5.51 3.43 6.50
CA LEU A 167 5.22 2.32 5.58
C LEU A 167 4.66 2.76 4.21
N LEU A 168 3.92 3.87 4.17
CA LEU A 168 3.46 4.47 2.92
C LEU A 168 4.60 5.19 2.19
N GLY A 169 5.50 5.81 2.94
CA GLY A 169 6.66 6.45 2.35
C GLY A 169 7.52 5.49 1.54
N LEU A 170 7.69 4.29 2.08
CA LEU A 170 8.32 3.16 1.39
C LEU A 170 7.74 2.79 0.02
N ASN A 171 6.46 3.03 -0.24
CA ASN A 171 5.76 2.52 -1.44
C ASN A 171 5.43 3.59 -2.49
N ARG A 172 5.57 4.88 -2.16
CA ARG A 172 5.11 5.98 -3.04
C ARG A 172 6.05 7.19 -3.08
N TRP A 173 7.10 7.23 -2.26
CA TRP A 173 8.03 8.38 -2.27
C TRP A 173 8.86 8.45 -3.54
N ASP A 174 9.07 7.34 -4.21
CA ASP A 174 9.69 7.26 -5.53
C ASP A 174 8.97 8.12 -6.58
N VAL A 175 7.65 7.94 -6.73
CA VAL A 175 6.86 8.70 -7.71
C VAL A 175 6.77 10.18 -7.32
N VAL A 176 6.61 10.47 -6.03
CA VAL A 176 6.53 11.85 -5.53
C VAL A 176 7.88 12.56 -5.70
N ALA A 177 8.99 11.92 -5.31
CA ALA A 177 10.32 12.49 -5.43
C ALA A 177 10.70 12.73 -6.90
N LEU A 178 10.35 11.81 -7.81
CA LEU A 178 10.54 12.02 -9.25
C LEU A 178 9.72 13.21 -9.77
N GLY A 179 8.49 13.40 -9.30
CA GLY A 179 7.66 14.53 -9.69
C GLY A 179 8.23 15.90 -9.26
N PHE A 180 9.01 15.95 -8.17
CA PHE A 180 9.66 17.18 -7.69
C PHE A 180 11.10 17.37 -8.22
N LEU A 181 11.83 16.28 -8.48
CA LEU A 181 13.27 16.30 -8.75
C LEU A 181 13.65 15.97 -10.21
N SER A 182 12.71 15.50 -11.04
CA SER A 182 12.95 15.12 -12.44
C SER A 182 11.88 15.68 -13.39
N GLN A 183 12.09 15.55 -14.71
CA GLN A 183 11.10 15.96 -15.71
C GLN A 183 9.83 15.09 -15.65
N TYR A 184 8.66 15.71 -15.84
CA TYR A 184 7.35 15.05 -15.79
C TYR A 184 7.22 13.82 -16.71
N ALA A 185 7.94 13.77 -17.83
CA ALA A 185 7.97 12.62 -18.75
C ALA A 185 8.59 11.38 -18.09
N GLU A 186 9.66 11.54 -17.30
CA GLU A 186 10.32 10.44 -16.60
C GLU A 186 9.43 9.84 -15.50
N ALA A 187 8.69 10.68 -14.77
CA ALA A 187 7.74 10.23 -13.76
C ALA A 187 6.59 9.40 -14.37
N GLY A 188 6.14 9.77 -15.58
CA GLY A 188 5.15 9.01 -16.35
C GLY A 188 5.67 7.63 -16.78
N MET A 189 6.88 7.59 -17.34
CA MET A 189 7.55 6.35 -17.74
C MET A 189 7.81 5.41 -16.55
N TYR A 190 8.30 5.96 -15.44
CA TYR A 190 8.47 5.24 -14.18
C TYR A 190 7.16 4.63 -13.69
N SER A 191 6.09 5.42 -13.66
CA SER A 191 4.79 4.97 -13.19
C SER A 191 4.21 3.84 -14.04
N ALA A 192 4.42 3.86 -15.36
CA ALA A 192 4.03 2.77 -16.24
C ALA A 192 4.82 1.48 -15.92
N CYS A 193 6.16 1.59 -15.81
CA CYS A 193 7.03 0.47 -15.47
C CYS A 193 6.67 -0.13 -14.09
N ALA A 194 6.43 0.71 -13.09
CA ALA A 194 6.06 0.29 -11.74
C ALA A 194 4.74 -0.48 -11.70
N LYS A 195 3.74 -0.09 -12.52
CA LYS A 195 2.47 -0.82 -12.63
C LYS A 195 2.66 -2.23 -13.17
N VAL A 196 3.50 -2.38 -14.21
CA VAL A 196 3.84 -3.69 -14.77
C VAL A 196 4.60 -4.52 -13.74
N ALA A 197 5.60 -3.95 -13.06
CA ALA A 197 6.37 -4.64 -12.03
C ALA A 197 5.50 -5.13 -10.85
N ILE A 198 4.47 -4.37 -10.45
CA ILE A 198 3.54 -4.76 -9.38
C ILE A 198 2.83 -6.09 -9.69
N LEU A 199 2.66 -6.47 -10.96
CA LEU A 199 2.03 -7.75 -11.31
C LEU A 199 2.76 -8.96 -10.73
N LEU A 200 4.10 -8.90 -10.60
CA LEU A 200 4.89 -9.94 -9.92
C LEU A 200 4.45 -10.12 -8.46
N SER A 201 4.14 -9.02 -7.77
CA SER A 201 3.80 -9.03 -6.34
C SER A 201 2.38 -9.54 -6.05
N VAL A 202 1.52 -9.67 -7.07
CA VAL A 202 0.14 -10.13 -6.90
C VAL A 202 0.09 -11.57 -6.40
N ALA A 203 0.96 -12.44 -6.91
CA ALA A 203 1.09 -13.83 -6.46
C ALA A 203 1.41 -13.88 -4.95
N SER A 204 2.39 -13.11 -4.50
CA SER A 204 2.74 -13.00 -3.08
C SER A 204 1.56 -12.53 -2.22
N ARG A 205 0.75 -11.57 -2.70
CA ARG A 205 -0.42 -11.09 -1.94
C ARG A 205 -1.47 -12.18 -1.72
N ILE A 206 -1.77 -12.96 -2.75
CA ILE A 206 -2.78 -14.04 -2.68
C ILE A 206 -2.30 -15.10 -1.69
N VAL A 207 -1.05 -15.55 -1.85
CA VAL A 207 -0.41 -16.56 -1.01
C VAL A 207 -0.37 -16.10 0.45
N ASN A 208 0.08 -14.86 0.70
CA ASN A 208 0.14 -14.29 2.05
C ASN A 208 -1.24 -14.15 2.72
N LEU A 209 -2.30 -13.86 1.97
CA LEU A 209 -3.67 -13.78 2.50
C LEU A 209 -4.15 -15.13 3.04
N MET A 210 -3.74 -16.23 2.41
CA MET A 210 -4.11 -17.59 2.82
C MET A 210 -3.24 -18.11 3.96
N ILE A 211 -1.93 -17.85 3.91
CA ILE A 211 -0.96 -18.42 4.85
C ILE A 211 -0.93 -17.69 6.20
N ALA A 212 -1.18 -16.38 6.22
CA ALA A 212 -1.13 -15.60 7.45
C ALA A 212 -1.97 -16.19 8.62
N PRO A 213 -3.26 -16.57 8.44
CA PRO A 213 -4.04 -17.18 9.51
C PRO A 213 -3.50 -18.56 9.93
N LEU A 214 -3.07 -19.40 8.98
CA LEU A 214 -2.50 -20.72 9.24
C LEU A 214 -1.22 -20.64 10.07
N LEU A 215 -0.35 -19.68 9.76
CA LEU A 215 0.87 -19.44 10.54
C LEU A 215 0.56 -19.00 11.98
N ALA A 216 -0.45 -18.17 12.17
CA ALA A 216 -0.85 -17.72 13.50
C ALA A 216 -1.40 -18.88 14.35
N GLU A 217 -2.20 -19.74 13.75
CA GLU A 217 -2.76 -20.95 14.38
C GLU A 217 -1.65 -21.94 14.77
N MET A 218 -0.82 -22.35 13.82
CA MET A 218 0.31 -23.27 14.07
C MET A 218 1.31 -22.72 15.11
N TYR A 219 1.52 -21.40 15.13
CA TYR A 219 2.36 -20.77 16.15
C TYR A 219 1.74 -20.82 17.54
N HIS A 220 0.43 -20.63 17.65
CA HIS A 220 -0.27 -20.69 18.94
C HIS A 220 -0.39 -22.12 19.47
N GLU A 221 -0.57 -23.09 18.58
CA GLU A 221 -0.63 -24.52 18.92
C GLU A 221 0.76 -25.14 19.19
N GLY A 222 1.84 -24.40 18.99
CA GLY A 222 3.22 -24.88 19.21
C GLY A 222 3.73 -25.85 18.14
N GLN A 223 3.02 -25.97 17.01
CA GLN A 223 3.36 -26.83 15.87
C GLN A 223 4.48 -26.21 15.01
N MET A 224 5.66 -26.04 15.62
CA MET A 224 6.83 -25.43 14.96
C MET A 224 7.35 -26.18 13.73
N PRO A 225 7.35 -27.53 13.67
CA PRO A 225 7.73 -28.26 12.46
C PRO A 225 6.83 -27.94 11.26
N GLU A 226 5.51 -27.96 11.46
CA GLU A 226 4.49 -27.67 10.45
C GLU A 226 4.57 -26.21 10.02
N PHE A 227 4.75 -25.29 10.98
CA PHE A 227 4.95 -23.86 10.72
C PHE A 227 6.14 -23.62 9.79
N ARG A 228 7.31 -24.22 10.08
CA ARG A 228 8.51 -24.08 9.25
C ARG A 228 8.31 -24.69 7.86
N LEU A 229 7.67 -25.86 7.79
CA LEU A 229 7.39 -26.54 6.53
C LEU A 229 6.48 -25.68 5.65
N LEU A 230 5.41 -25.11 6.22
CA LEU A 230 4.50 -24.22 5.52
C LEU A 230 5.24 -22.98 5.01
N LEU A 231 6.08 -22.36 5.82
CA LEU A 231 6.90 -21.21 5.42
C LEU A 231 7.81 -21.53 4.22
N VAL A 232 8.59 -22.61 4.31
CA VAL A 232 9.54 -22.98 3.25
C VAL A 232 8.80 -23.36 1.97
N ARG A 233 7.72 -24.15 2.05
CA ARG A 233 6.91 -24.49 0.88
C ARG A 233 6.34 -23.27 0.20
N SER A 234 5.91 -22.29 0.98
CA SER A 234 5.36 -21.03 0.46
C SER A 234 6.42 -20.16 -0.22
N MET A 235 7.62 -20.07 0.37
CA MET A 235 8.76 -19.39 -0.26
C MET A 235 9.18 -20.08 -1.57
N LEU A 236 9.26 -21.41 -1.57
CA LEU A 236 9.59 -22.19 -2.77
C LEU A 236 8.54 -22.02 -3.87
N LEU A 237 7.25 -22.07 -3.52
CA LEU A 237 6.16 -21.84 -4.46
C LEU A 237 6.25 -20.45 -5.11
N LEU A 238 6.40 -19.41 -4.28
CA LEU A 238 6.50 -18.03 -4.76
C LEU A 238 7.75 -17.80 -5.60
N THR A 239 8.88 -18.38 -5.21
CA THR A 239 10.12 -18.29 -5.98
C THR A 239 10.00 -19.02 -7.32
N SER A 240 9.39 -20.21 -7.33
CA SER A 240 9.18 -21.02 -8.54
C SER A 240 8.26 -20.32 -9.54
N ILE A 241 7.29 -19.53 -9.07
CA ILE A 241 6.40 -18.72 -9.91
C ILE A 241 7.07 -17.39 -10.29
N GLY A 242 7.81 -16.77 -9.37
CA GLY A 242 8.41 -15.45 -9.53
C GLY A 242 9.55 -15.42 -10.55
N ILE A 243 10.42 -16.42 -10.55
CA ILE A 243 11.55 -16.51 -11.50
C ILE A 243 11.08 -16.52 -12.96
N PRO A 244 10.19 -17.42 -13.42
CA PRO A 244 9.75 -17.43 -14.81
C PRO A 244 8.97 -16.17 -15.19
N LEU A 245 8.19 -15.59 -14.26
CA LEU A 245 7.52 -14.30 -14.50
C LEU A 245 8.52 -13.16 -14.71
N TYR A 246 9.55 -13.08 -13.87
CA TYR A 246 10.61 -12.09 -14.01
C TYR A 246 11.37 -12.25 -15.33
N LEU A 247 11.76 -13.47 -15.69
CA LEU A 247 12.42 -13.76 -16.96
C LEU A 247 11.55 -13.40 -18.16
N GLY A 248 10.25 -13.71 -18.10
CA GLY A 248 9.28 -13.31 -19.11
C GLY A 248 9.20 -11.79 -19.28
N ILE A 249 9.15 -11.05 -18.17
CA ILE A 249 9.13 -9.58 -18.21
C ILE A 249 10.44 -9.01 -18.78
N CYS A 250 11.59 -9.61 -18.46
CA CYS A 250 12.87 -9.19 -19.02
C CYS A 250 12.97 -9.43 -20.54
N TRP A 251 12.42 -10.54 -21.03
CA TRP A 251 12.43 -10.87 -22.46
C TRP A 251 11.43 -10.03 -23.24
N PHE A 252 10.18 -9.96 -22.77
CA PHE A 252 9.09 -9.24 -23.42
C PHE A 252 8.97 -7.78 -22.99
N SER A 253 10.00 -7.21 -22.34
CA SER A 253 9.96 -5.84 -21.80
C SER A 253 9.59 -4.81 -22.86
N ASN A 254 10.14 -4.97 -24.07
CA ASN A 254 9.93 -4.06 -25.19
C ASN A 254 8.49 -4.15 -25.69
N ASP A 255 7.97 -5.36 -25.86
CA ASP A 255 6.60 -5.58 -26.31
C ASP A 255 5.60 -5.05 -25.29
N ILE A 256 5.81 -5.34 -24.00
CA ILE A 256 4.96 -4.85 -22.91
C ILE A 256 4.97 -3.31 -22.87
N LEU A 257 6.13 -2.67 -22.99
CA LEU A 257 6.24 -1.21 -22.96
C LEU A 257 5.69 -0.56 -24.24
N SER A 258 5.79 -1.24 -25.39
CA SER A 258 5.26 -0.73 -26.66
C SER A 258 3.74 -0.54 -26.66
N ILE A 259 3.01 -1.30 -25.83
CA ILE A 259 1.55 -1.14 -25.62
C ILE A 259 1.23 0.26 -25.06
N PHE A 260 2.12 0.84 -24.26
CA PHE A 260 1.98 2.19 -23.72
C PHE A 260 2.41 3.28 -24.71
N GLY A 261 3.11 2.90 -25.78
CA GLY A 261 3.65 3.80 -26.80
C GLY A 261 5.14 3.58 -27.03
N ARG A 262 5.65 3.95 -28.22
CA ARG A 262 7.07 3.74 -28.58
C ARG A 262 8.04 4.47 -27.66
N GLU A 263 7.64 5.62 -27.12
CA GLU A 263 8.44 6.42 -26.18
C GLU A 263 8.70 5.70 -24.85
N TYR A 264 7.81 4.79 -24.43
CA TYR A 264 7.95 4.03 -23.18
C TYR A 264 8.98 2.90 -23.26
N VAL A 265 9.41 2.50 -24.46
CA VAL A 265 10.42 1.44 -24.65
C VAL A 265 11.76 1.85 -24.04
N ALA A 266 12.07 3.15 -24.01
CA ALA A 266 13.23 3.71 -23.31
C ALA A 266 13.22 3.39 -21.80
N GLY A 267 12.06 3.05 -21.24
CA GLY A 267 11.88 2.66 -19.84
C GLY A 267 12.24 1.21 -19.52
N LYS A 268 12.70 0.41 -20.49
CA LYS A 268 13.16 -0.98 -20.26
C LYS A 268 14.05 -1.15 -19.02
N PRO A 269 15.13 -0.38 -18.81
CA PRO A 269 15.98 -0.55 -17.63
C PRO A 269 15.22 -0.33 -16.32
N ILE A 270 14.30 0.63 -16.28
CA ILE A 270 13.46 0.92 -15.11
C ILE A 270 12.58 -0.30 -14.79
N LEU A 271 11.92 -0.87 -15.80
CA LEU A 271 11.06 -2.03 -15.63
C LEU A 271 11.83 -3.24 -15.12
N VAL A 272 12.99 -3.54 -15.70
CA VAL A 272 13.82 -4.68 -15.30
C VAL A 272 14.30 -4.53 -13.85
N ILE A 273 14.78 -3.34 -13.47
CA ILE A 273 15.27 -3.06 -12.11
C ILE A 273 14.13 -3.21 -11.09
N LEU A 274 12.96 -2.61 -11.37
CA LEU A 274 11.80 -2.73 -10.49
C LEU A 274 11.32 -4.18 -10.38
N ALA A 275 11.29 -4.93 -11.49
CA ALA A 275 10.90 -6.33 -11.51
C ALA A 275 11.88 -7.19 -10.69
N ALA A 276 13.19 -6.89 -10.72
CA ALA A 276 14.18 -7.57 -9.89
C ALA A 276 13.95 -7.31 -8.39
N GLY A 277 13.59 -6.07 -8.03
CA GLY A 277 13.17 -5.74 -6.66
C GLY A 277 11.94 -6.54 -6.22
N GLN A 278 10.94 -6.68 -7.10
CA GLN A 278 9.75 -7.49 -6.81
C GLN A 278 10.07 -8.99 -6.73
N LEU A 279 11.02 -9.49 -7.52
CA LEU A 279 11.50 -10.86 -7.40
C LEU A 279 12.11 -11.13 -6.02
N ALA A 280 12.90 -10.20 -5.48
CA ALA A 280 13.39 -10.30 -4.11
C ALA A 280 12.26 -10.36 -3.07
N ASN A 281 11.15 -9.64 -3.32
CA ASN A 281 9.95 -9.74 -2.49
C ASN A 281 9.25 -11.10 -2.57
N LEU A 282 9.19 -11.72 -3.76
CA LEU A 282 8.66 -13.08 -3.93
C LEU A 282 9.52 -14.12 -3.19
N ILE A 283 10.84 -13.99 -3.22
CA ILE A 283 11.78 -14.93 -2.59
C ILE A 283 11.59 -14.95 -1.07
N SER A 284 11.55 -13.78 -0.42
CA SER A 284 11.28 -13.71 1.02
C SER A 284 9.81 -13.92 1.38
N GLY A 285 8.89 -13.70 0.43
CA GLY A 285 7.48 -14.08 0.44
C GLY A 285 6.73 -13.87 1.77
N PRO A 286 6.56 -14.93 2.59
CA PRO A 286 5.79 -14.89 3.82
C PRO A 286 6.59 -14.45 5.06
N CYS A 287 7.90 -14.18 4.99
CA CYS A 287 8.73 -13.86 6.17
C CYS A 287 8.18 -12.71 7.02
N ALA A 288 7.72 -11.63 6.38
CA ALA A 288 7.13 -10.48 7.08
C ALA A 288 5.87 -10.88 7.87
N PHE A 289 5.03 -11.75 7.29
CA PHE A 289 3.82 -12.25 7.94
C PHE A 289 4.16 -13.23 9.05
N ALA A 290 5.13 -14.12 8.84
CA ALA A 290 5.62 -15.04 9.86
C ALA A 290 6.06 -14.31 11.13
N LEU A 291 6.88 -13.27 10.99
CA LEU A 291 7.33 -12.43 12.11
C LEU A 291 6.16 -11.73 12.79
N THR A 292 5.22 -11.20 12.00
CA THR A 292 4.07 -10.46 12.55
C THR A 292 3.11 -11.38 13.31
N MET A 293 2.88 -12.61 12.81
CA MET A 293 1.99 -13.58 13.46
C MET A 293 2.63 -14.28 14.67
N SER A 294 3.95 -14.22 14.79
CA SER A 294 4.71 -14.89 15.85
C SER A 294 5.11 -14.00 17.04
N LYS A 295 4.52 -12.79 17.16
CA LYS A 295 4.83 -11.77 18.18
C LYS A 295 6.19 -11.07 18.01
N HIS A 296 6.73 -11.05 16.79
CA HIS A 296 7.95 -10.32 16.43
C HIS A 296 7.63 -9.05 15.62
N GLU A 297 6.48 -8.41 15.86
CA GLU A 297 6.03 -7.24 15.12
C GLU A 297 6.99 -6.04 15.28
N ARG A 298 7.66 -5.93 16.43
CA ARG A 298 8.69 -4.89 16.67
C ARG A 298 9.90 -5.06 15.77
N VAL A 299 10.32 -6.30 15.52
CA VAL A 299 11.43 -6.58 14.59
C VAL A 299 11.02 -6.19 13.18
N ASN A 300 9.82 -6.63 12.75
CA ASN A 300 9.29 -6.27 11.44
C ASN A 300 9.18 -4.74 11.24
N PHE A 301 8.75 -4.03 12.28
CA PHE A 301 8.66 -2.56 12.29
C PHE A 301 10.04 -1.91 12.16
N ASN A 302 11.03 -2.33 12.94
CA ASN A 302 12.38 -1.77 12.92
C ASN A 302 13.08 -2.01 11.57
N VAL A 303 12.93 -3.20 10.99
CA VAL A 303 13.49 -3.51 9.67
C VAL A 303 12.81 -2.69 8.56
N SER A 304 11.49 -2.50 8.66
CA SER A 304 10.75 -1.62 7.75
C SER A 304 11.23 -0.17 7.87
N LEU A 305 11.45 0.32 9.10
CA LEU A 305 11.97 1.66 9.37
C LEU A 305 13.37 1.87 8.78
N LEU A 306 14.27 0.90 8.95
CA LEU A 306 15.61 0.94 8.38
C LEU A 306 15.56 1.00 6.85
N SER A 307 14.73 0.16 6.24
CA SER A 307 14.58 0.11 4.78
C SER A 307 13.93 1.38 4.23
N ALA A 308 13.03 2.00 5.00
CA ALA A 308 12.44 3.29 4.66
C ALA A 308 13.49 4.37 4.61
N ALA A 309 14.27 4.49 5.70
CA ALA A 309 15.37 5.44 5.80
C ALA A 309 16.37 5.28 4.64
N LEU A 310 16.74 4.03 4.33
CA LEU A 310 17.61 3.71 3.20
C LEU A 310 17.02 4.20 1.87
N SER A 311 15.73 3.95 1.64
CA SER A 311 15.04 4.41 0.44
C SER A 311 15.06 5.93 0.30
N VAL A 312 14.87 6.70 1.37
CA VAL A 312 14.90 8.17 1.30
C VAL A 312 16.28 8.66 0.90
N VAL A 313 17.31 8.12 1.56
CA VAL A 313 18.70 8.51 1.33
C VAL A 313 19.10 8.18 -0.11
N MET A 314 18.72 7.01 -0.61
CA MET A 314 18.94 6.63 -1.99
C MET A 314 18.17 7.51 -2.97
N LEU A 315 16.89 7.82 -2.73
CA LEU A 315 16.11 8.70 -3.60
C LEU A 315 16.76 10.09 -3.72
N ILE A 316 17.15 10.71 -2.61
CA ILE A 316 17.76 12.05 -2.61
C ILE A 316 19.12 12.06 -3.32
N THR A 317 19.88 10.97 -3.25
CA THR A 317 21.24 10.89 -3.83
C THR A 317 21.26 10.41 -5.28
N LEU A 318 20.39 9.46 -5.67
CA LEU A 318 20.37 8.86 -7.00
C LEU A 318 19.49 9.62 -7.99
N ILE A 319 18.37 10.23 -7.57
CA ILE A 319 17.49 10.93 -8.52
C ILE A 319 18.21 12.09 -9.23
N PRO A 320 18.96 12.97 -8.54
CA PRO A 320 19.64 14.08 -9.23
C PRO A 320 20.68 13.63 -10.25
N ARG A 321 21.20 12.41 -10.14
CA ARG A 321 22.26 11.88 -11.01
C ARG A 321 21.74 10.97 -12.11
N PHE A 322 20.66 10.21 -11.86
CA PHE A 322 20.18 9.13 -12.73
C PHE A 322 18.67 9.20 -13.02
N GLY A 323 17.97 10.25 -12.58
CA GLY A 323 16.54 10.46 -12.85
C GLY A 323 15.68 9.26 -12.44
N ALA A 324 14.77 8.84 -13.33
CA ALA A 324 13.90 7.68 -13.12
C ALA A 324 14.62 6.34 -12.91
N VAL A 325 15.82 6.15 -13.49
CA VAL A 325 16.61 4.93 -13.23
C VAL A 325 17.13 4.95 -11.80
N GLY A 326 17.54 6.11 -11.30
CA GLY A 326 17.95 6.30 -9.90
C GLY A 326 16.84 5.94 -8.91
N ALA A 327 15.60 6.38 -9.19
CA ALA A 327 14.44 5.99 -8.40
C ALA A 327 14.17 4.48 -8.45
N ALA A 328 14.30 3.84 -9.62
CA ALA A 328 14.11 2.41 -9.77
C ALA A 328 15.10 1.60 -8.93
N VAL A 329 16.39 1.97 -8.99
CA VAL A 329 17.45 1.33 -8.20
C VAL A 329 17.19 1.52 -6.70
N SER A 330 16.85 2.73 -6.28
CA SER A 330 16.53 3.04 -4.88
C SER A 330 15.40 2.15 -4.35
N THR A 331 14.30 2.03 -5.11
CA THR A 331 13.16 1.19 -4.73
C THR A 331 13.55 -0.28 -4.70
N ALA A 332 14.23 -0.77 -5.74
CA ALA A 332 14.61 -2.18 -5.85
C ALA A 332 15.57 -2.61 -4.73
N VAL A 333 16.58 -1.80 -4.42
CA VAL A 333 17.54 -2.08 -3.34
C VAL A 333 16.87 -2.02 -1.98
N SER A 334 16.00 -1.04 -1.75
CA SER A 334 15.28 -0.91 -0.48
C SER A 334 14.35 -2.10 -0.23
N ILE A 335 13.65 -2.57 -1.26
CA ILE A 335 12.84 -3.79 -1.20
C ILE A 335 13.74 -5.01 -0.94
N ALA A 336 14.86 -5.16 -1.65
CA ALA A 336 15.76 -6.28 -1.45
C ALA A 336 16.34 -6.33 -0.02
N VAL A 337 16.78 -5.20 0.53
CA VAL A 337 17.29 -5.10 1.90
C VAL A 337 16.20 -5.43 2.93
N LEU A 338 15.00 -4.88 2.76
CA LEU A 338 13.85 -5.18 3.63
C LEU A 338 13.59 -6.68 3.70
N ASN A 339 13.47 -7.31 2.53
CA ASN A 339 13.15 -8.72 2.39
C ASN A 339 14.29 -9.62 2.88
N ALA A 340 15.56 -9.25 2.63
CA ALA A 340 16.72 -9.99 3.10
C ALA A 340 16.83 -9.95 4.63
N CYS A 341 16.63 -8.79 5.25
CA CYS A 341 16.63 -8.66 6.71
C CYS A 341 15.48 -9.44 7.34
N GLN A 342 14.26 -9.34 6.81
CA GLN A 342 13.11 -10.11 7.30
C GLN A 342 13.36 -11.63 7.19
N ALA A 343 13.90 -12.10 6.07
CA ALA A 343 14.25 -13.50 5.88
C ALA A 343 15.36 -13.96 6.83
N GLY A 344 16.41 -13.15 7.02
CA GLY A 344 17.50 -13.45 7.95
C GLY A 344 17.03 -13.56 9.41
N TYR A 345 16.16 -12.66 9.85
CA TYR A 345 15.55 -12.73 11.19
C TYR A 345 14.62 -13.94 11.32
N CYS A 346 13.79 -14.21 10.31
CA CYS A 346 12.91 -15.38 10.28
C CYS A 346 13.73 -16.68 10.37
N TRP A 347 14.83 -16.78 9.62
CA TRP A 347 15.74 -17.92 9.67
C TRP A 347 16.39 -18.10 11.04
N LYS A 348 16.90 -17.01 11.63
CA LYS A 348 17.53 -17.03 12.95
C LYS A 348 16.55 -17.50 14.03
N GLU A 349 15.33 -16.98 14.01
CA GLU A 349 14.36 -17.24 15.07
C GLU A 349 13.76 -18.64 14.97
N PHE A 350 13.30 -19.01 13.77
CA PHE A 350 12.58 -20.28 13.60
C PHE A 350 13.51 -21.43 13.30
N PHE A 351 14.58 -21.28 12.53
CA PHE A 351 15.40 -22.44 12.10
C PHE A 351 16.63 -22.66 12.98
N ARG A 352 17.23 -21.60 13.55
CA ARG A 352 18.47 -21.72 14.34
C ARG A 352 18.24 -22.03 15.83
N SER A 353 17.07 -21.73 16.40
CA SER A 353 16.81 -21.94 17.85
C SER A 353 16.68 -23.41 18.27
N ASN A 354 16.63 -24.35 17.31
CA ASN A 354 16.66 -25.79 17.59
C ASN A 354 17.94 -26.29 18.28
N GLY A 355 19.00 -25.48 18.37
CA GLY A 355 20.16 -25.79 19.21
C GLY A 355 19.99 -25.49 20.70
N ALA A 356 19.02 -24.65 21.09
CA ALA A 356 18.92 -24.13 22.47
C ALA A 356 17.55 -24.39 23.13
N SER A 357 16.46 -24.46 22.37
CA SER A 357 15.10 -24.61 22.92
C SER A 357 14.68 -26.05 23.23
N ALA A 358 15.47 -27.06 22.84
CA ALA A 358 15.26 -28.45 23.23
C ALA A 358 15.46 -28.70 24.76
N LYS A 359 15.98 -27.72 25.51
CA LYS A 359 16.17 -27.82 26.97
C LYS A 359 15.07 -27.17 27.82
N ILE A 360 14.11 -26.45 27.24
CA ILE A 360 13.12 -25.68 28.03
C ILE A 360 11.74 -26.37 28.07
N VAL A 361 11.49 -27.35 27.19
CA VAL A 361 10.19 -28.07 27.15
C VAL A 361 10.22 -29.43 27.87
N SER A 362 11.39 -29.95 28.27
CA SER A 362 11.50 -31.18 29.09
C SER A 362 11.58 -30.92 30.60
N GLY A 363 11.22 -29.71 31.05
CA GLY A 363 11.39 -29.27 32.42
C GLY A 363 10.14 -28.62 33.00
N ARG A 364 8.97 -29.24 32.80
CA ARG A 364 7.80 -29.08 33.67
C ARG A 364 6.98 -30.35 33.70
#